data_AF-A0A7J3CVG9-F1
#
_entry.id   AF-A0A7J3CVG9-F1
#
_cell.length_a   1.000
_cell.length_b   1.000
_cell.length_c   1.000
_cell.angle_alpha   90.00
_cell.angle_beta   90.00
_cell.angle_gamma   90.00
#
_symmetry.space_group_name_H-M   'P 1'
#
loop_
_entity.id
_entity.type
_entity.pdbx_description
1 polymer ?
#
loop_
_entity_poly.entity_id
_entity_poly.type
_entity_poly.pdbx_seq_one_letter_code
_entity_poly.pdbx_strand_id
1 'polypeptide(L)'
;FGINGSGKTTTIAKIAYMLNQNHLSCVFAASDTFRAAAIEQLGKHATALGIKMIHGEYGADAAAVAFDAIAHAKTSAIDVVLVDTAGRMHTQANLMREMEKICRVVKPDIKLFVGESIIGNDAVEQAKAFNEAVGIDGIILTKADVDEKGGAALSVSYVTGKPILFLGTGQKYSDLEPFDSKKLLEKIFE
;
A
#
# COMPACT_ATOMS: atom_id res chain seq x y z
N PHE A 1 -0.96 4.04 0.15
CA PHE A 1 -1.09 5.04 -0.94
C PHE A 1 -0.46 4.54 -2.23
N GLY A 2 -0.76 5.20 -3.35
CA GLY A 2 -0.22 4.86 -4.67
C GLY A 2 -1.28 4.91 -5.76
N ILE A 3 -0.87 4.99 -7.02
CA ILE A 3 -1.80 5.06 -8.16
C ILE A 3 -2.37 3.69 -8.53
N ASN A 4 -3.40 3.65 -9.35
CA ASN A 4 -3.90 2.40 -9.91
C ASN A 4 -2.84 1.70 -10.77
N GLY A 5 -2.80 0.37 -10.70
CA GLY A 5 -1.78 -0.43 -11.38
C GLY A 5 -0.55 -0.73 -10.50
N SER A 6 -0.27 0.09 -9.47
CA SER A 6 0.95 -0.04 -8.67
C SER A 6 1.04 -1.25 -7.75
N GLY A 7 0.01 -2.10 -7.72
CA GLY A 7 -0.02 -3.31 -6.90
C GLY A 7 -0.45 -3.10 -5.44
N LYS A 8 -1.10 -1.99 -5.08
CA LYS A 8 -1.59 -1.69 -3.72
C LYS A 8 -2.37 -2.84 -3.07
N THR A 9 -3.47 -3.27 -3.67
CA THR A 9 -4.39 -4.28 -3.12
C THR A 9 -3.66 -5.61 -2.90
N THR A 10 -2.85 -6.05 -3.89
CA THR A 10 -2.03 -7.26 -3.76
C THR A 10 -0.97 -7.08 -2.67
N THR A 11 -0.30 -5.93 -2.60
CA THR A 11 0.72 -5.63 -1.58
C THR A 11 0.14 -5.69 -0.17
N ILE A 12 -1.05 -5.15 0.04
CA ILE A 12 -1.78 -5.25 1.31
C ILE A 12 -2.02 -6.71 1.69
N ALA A 13 -2.43 -7.55 0.74
CA ALA A 13 -2.60 -8.98 0.99
C ALA A 13 -1.28 -9.69 1.33
N LYS A 14 -0.16 -9.31 0.69
CA LYS A 14 1.17 -9.84 1.02
C LYS A 14 1.64 -9.43 2.41
N ILE A 15 1.42 -8.16 2.79
CA ILE A 15 1.71 -7.68 4.16
C ILE A 15 0.86 -8.45 5.17
N ALA A 16 -0.42 -8.66 4.89
CA ALA A 16 -1.30 -9.42 5.77
C ALA A 16 -0.85 -10.88 5.95
N TYR A 17 -0.43 -11.52 4.86
CA TYR A 17 0.18 -12.84 4.91
C TYR A 17 1.44 -12.83 5.80
N MET A 18 2.35 -11.86 5.60
CA MET A 18 3.56 -11.71 6.42
C MET A 18 3.22 -11.51 7.91
N LEU A 19 2.23 -10.66 8.24
CA LEU A 19 1.78 -10.44 9.61
C LEU A 19 1.26 -11.74 10.24
N ASN A 20 0.43 -12.51 9.51
CA ASN A 20 -0.08 -13.79 9.99
C ASN A 20 1.05 -14.82 10.24
N GLN A 21 2.05 -14.87 9.36
CA GLN A 21 3.24 -15.71 9.56
C GLN A 21 4.06 -15.30 10.80
N ASN A 22 3.88 -14.07 11.28
CA ASN A 22 4.49 -13.56 12.51
C ASN A 22 3.49 -13.52 13.69
N HIS A 23 2.40 -14.27 13.61
CA HIS A 23 1.37 -14.38 14.66
C HIS A 23 0.68 -13.05 15.02
N LEU A 24 0.65 -12.09 14.09
CA LEU A 24 -0.08 -10.83 14.23
C LEU A 24 -1.41 -10.92 13.46
N SER A 25 -2.50 -10.66 14.16
CA SER A 25 -3.84 -10.61 13.59
C SER A 25 -4.05 -9.30 12.82
N CYS A 26 -4.83 -9.36 11.74
CA CYS A 26 -5.17 -8.14 11.00
C CYS A 26 -6.59 -8.14 10.43
N VAL A 27 -7.04 -6.96 10.04
CA VAL A 27 -8.33 -6.72 9.37
C VAL A 27 -8.11 -5.77 8.19
N PHE A 28 -8.84 -6.00 7.10
CA PHE A 28 -8.83 -5.11 5.93
C PHE A 28 -9.92 -4.05 6.02
N ALA A 29 -9.60 -2.83 5.58
CA ALA A 29 -10.58 -1.79 5.29
C ALA A 29 -10.59 -1.51 3.77
N ALA A 30 -11.70 -1.83 3.10
CA ALA A 30 -11.88 -1.63 1.66
C ALA A 30 -12.26 -0.18 1.34
N SER A 31 -11.28 0.72 1.44
CA SER A 31 -11.48 2.18 1.31
C SER A 31 -11.34 2.69 -0.13
N ASP A 32 -11.14 1.81 -1.12
CA ASP A 32 -11.34 2.11 -2.55
C ASP A 32 -12.83 1.94 -2.93
N THR A 33 -13.67 2.77 -2.33
CA THR A 33 -15.13 2.59 -2.29
C THR A 33 -15.84 2.78 -3.65
N PHE A 34 -15.16 3.38 -4.63
CA PHE A 34 -15.69 3.61 -5.98
C PHE A 34 -15.30 2.52 -7.00
N ARG A 35 -14.44 1.57 -6.63
CA ARG A 35 -13.96 0.51 -7.54
C ARG A 35 -14.43 -0.85 -7.08
N ALA A 36 -15.60 -1.27 -7.58
CA ALA A 36 -16.17 -2.59 -7.31
C ALA A 36 -15.17 -3.74 -7.54
N ALA A 37 -14.40 -3.69 -8.64
CA ALA A 37 -13.37 -4.69 -8.94
C ALA A 37 -12.22 -4.72 -7.90
N ALA A 38 -11.86 -3.58 -7.31
CA ALA A 38 -10.84 -3.52 -6.25
C ALA A 38 -11.38 -4.12 -4.95
N ILE A 39 -12.63 -3.79 -4.58
CA ILE A 39 -13.31 -4.37 -3.42
C ILE A 39 -13.44 -5.90 -3.58
N GLU A 40 -13.86 -6.37 -4.75
CA GLU A 40 -13.96 -7.80 -5.05
C GLU A 40 -12.59 -8.49 -4.99
N GLN A 41 -11.55 -7.88 -5.56
CA GLN A 41 -10.18 -8.40 -5.49
C GLN A 41 -9.69 -8.51 -4.04
N LEU A 42 -9.89 -7.46 -3.23
CA LEU A 42 -9.52 -7.49 -1.82
C LEU A 42 -10.34 -8.55 -1.06
N GLY A 43 -11.62 -8.71 -1.37
CA GLY A 43 -12.49 -9.74 -0.80
C GLY A 43 -12.04 -11.18 -1.11
N LYS A 44 -11.51 -11.43 -2.32
CA LYS A 44 -10.88 -12.71 -2.67
C LYS A 44 -9.62 -12.96 -1.82
N HIS A 45 -8.78 -11.96 -1.63
CA HIS A 45 -7.61 -12.07 -0.75
C HIS A 45 -8.01 -12.29 0.72
N ALA A 46 -9.00 -11.54 1.21
CA ALA A 46 -9.58 -11.69 2.53
C ALA A 46 -10.05 -13.12 2.79
N THR A 47 -10.80 -13.69 1.84
CA THR A 47 -11.29 -15.07 1.90
C THR A 47 -10.15 -16.08 1.89
N ALA A 48 -9.18 -15.92 0.98
CA ALA A 48 -8.03 -16.82 0.86
C ALA A 48 -7.12 -16.82 2.09
N LEU A 49 -7.01 -15.71 2.79
CA LEU A 49 -6.18 -15.54 3.99
C LEU A 49 -6.96 -15.73 5.30
N GLY A 50 -8.28 -15.93 5.26
CA GLY A 50 -9.12 -16.02 6.46
C GLY A 50 -9.21 -14.71 7.24
N ILE A 51 -9.03 -13.57 6.58
CA ILE A 51 -9.00 -12.24 7.18
C ILE A 51 -10.34 -11.55 6.97
N LYS A 52 -10.84 -10.89 8.01
CA LYS A 52 -12.07 -10.10 7.88
C LYS A 52 -11.83 -8.83 7.07
N MET A 53 -12.80 -8.47 6.24
CA MET A 53 -12.81 -7.21 5.49
C MET A 53 -14.01 -6.37 5.93
N ILE A 54 -13.74 -5.12 6.28
CA ILE A 54 -14.75 -4.09 6.51
C ILE A 54 -14.89 -3.29 5.23
N HIS A 55 -16.13 -3.14 4.76
CA HIS A 55 -16.46 -2.37 3.57
C HIS A 55 -17.81 -1.68 3.78
N GLY A 56 -17.99 -0.53 3.12
CA GLY A 56 -19.27 0.16 3.04
C GLY A 56 -20.07 -0.27 1.81
N GLU A 57 -21.16 0.45 1.56
CA GLU A 57 -21.84 0.43 0.26
C GLU A 57 -20.96 1.04 -0.85
N TYR A 58 -21.32 0.79 -2.11
CA TYR A 58 -20.61 1.39 -3.24
C TYR A 58 -20.69 2.92 -3.18
N GLY A 59 -19.54 3.59 -3.27
CA GLY A 59 -19.44 5.04 -3.15
C GLY A 59 -19.55 5.56 -1.71
N ALA A 60 -19.47 4.69 -0.70
CA ALA A 60 -19.38 5.09 0.70
C ALA A 60 -18.14 5.97 0.96
N ASP A 61 -18.17 6.68 2.09
CA ASP A 61 -17.04 7.49 2.53
C ASP A 61 -15.83 6.62 2.91
N ALA A 62 -14.70 6.81 2.23
CA ALA A 62 -13.52 5.98 2.43
C ALA A 62 -12.93 6.13 3.86
N ALA A 63 -12.98 7.33 4.42
CA ALA A 63 -12.50 7.59 5.78
C ALA A 63 -13.40 6.93 6.83
N ALA A 64 -14.72 6.89 6.62
CA ALA A 64 -15.65 6.15 7.48
C ALA A 64 -15.36 4.64 7.47
N VAL A 65 -15.15 4.03 6.30
CA VAL A 65 -14.81 2.60 6.20
C VAL A 65 -13.53 2.28 6.99
N ALA A 66 -12.49 3.11 6.85
CA ALA A 66 -11.24 2.95 7.60
C ALA A 66 -11.44 3.15 9.11
N PHE A 67 -12.28 4.11 9.52
CA PHE A 67 -12.60 4.34 10.92
C PHE A 67 -13.36 3.15 11.55
N ASP A 68 -14.34 2.60 10.83
CA ASP A 68 -15.11 1.43 11.28
C ASP A 68 -14.23 0.20 11.43
N ALA A 69 -13.24 0.02 10.54
CA ALA A 69 -12.26 -1.05 10.67
C ALA A 69 -11.40 -0.93 11.94
N ILE A 70 -11.00 0.29 12.32
CA ILE A 70 -10.28 0.55 13.57
C ILE A 70 -11.19 0.31 14.79
N ALA A 71 -12.44 0.75 14.74
CA ALA A 71 -13.39 0.49 15.82
C ALA A 71 -13.62 -1.02 16.01
N HIS A 72 -13.71 -1.77 14.90
CA HIS A 72 -13.81 -3.22 14.96
C HIS A 72 -12.55 -3.87 15.51
N ALA A 73 -11.36 -3.46 15.06
CA ALA A 73 -10.10 -4.00 15.55
C ALA A 73 -9.94 -3.81 17.06
N LYS A 74 -10.31 -2.63 17.58
CA LYS A 74 -10.29 -2.34 19.03
C LYS A 74 -11.20 -3.26 19.84
N THR A 75 -12.41 -3.52 19.35
CA THR A 75 -13.39 -4.36 20.08
C THR A 75 -13.08 -5.85 19.96
N SER A 76 -12.40 -6.26 18.89
CA SER A 76 -12.05 -7.66 18.61
C SER A 76 -10.59 -8.00 18.93
N ALA A 77 -9.86 -7.09 19.59
CA ALA A 77 -8.45 -7.22 19.95
C ALA A 77 -7.55 -7.66 18.76
N ILE A 78 -7.75 -7.01 17.62
CA ILE A 78 -6.95 -7.24 16.40
C ILE A 78 -5.76 -6.29 16.40
N ASP A 79 -4.57 -6.82 16.09
CA ASP A 79 -3.30 -6.10 16.20
C ASP A 79 -3.13 -5.01 15.14
N VAL A 80 -3.52 -5.30 13.88
CA VAL A 80 -3.23 -4.42 12.74
C VAL A 80 -4.47 -4.16 11.86
N VAL A 81 -4.67 -2.90 11.46
CA VAL A 81 -5.63 -2.52 10.42
C VAL A 81 -4.90 -2.15 9.15
N LEU A 82 -5.26 -2.79 8.04
CA LEU A 82 -4.71 -2.51 6.72
C LEU A 82 -5.75 -1.82 5.84
N VAL A 83 -5.47 -0.59 5.43
CA VAL A 83 -6.41 0.27 4.69
C VAL A 83 -6.05 0.27 3.20
N ASP A 84 -6.89 -0.34 2.35
CA ASP A 84 -6.73 -0.27 0.90
C ASP A 84 -7.39 0.99 0.36
N THR A 85 -6.58 1.94 -0.11
CA THR A 85 -7.04 3.26 -0.55
C THR A 85 -7.25 3.30 -2.05
N ALA A 86 -8.13 4.20 -2.51
CA ALA A 86 -8.21 4.54 -3.92
C ALA A 86 -6.85 4.94 -4.52
N GLY A 87 -6.62 4.61 -5.79
CA GLY A 87 -5.45 5.04 -6.55
C GLY A 87 -5.76 5.82 -7.82
N ARG A 88 -7.04 6.14 -8.05
CA ARG A 88 -7.45 7.11 -9.07
C ARG A 88 -8.73 7.80 -8.60
N MET A 89 -8.85 9.06 -8.95
CA MET A 89 -10.08 9.85 -8.89
C MET A 89 -10.21 10.64 -10.19
N HIS A 90 -11.27 11.43 -10.36
CA HIS A 90 -11.43 12.29 -11.54
C HIS A 90 -10.23 13.22 -11.78
N THR A 91 -9.53 13.64 -10.72
CA THR A 91 -8.31 14.43 -10.77
C THR A 91 -7.34 13.99 -9.67
N GLN A 92 -6.04 14.28 -9.85
CA GLN A 92 -5.02 14.05 -8.83
C GLN A 92 -5.31 14.84 -7.53
N ALA A 93 -5.81 16.07 -7.67
CA ALA A 93 -6.19 16.91 -6.52
C ALA A 93 -7.34 16.28 -5.69
N ASN A 94 -8.32 15.65 -6.34
CA ASN A 94 -9.38 14.93 -5.62
C ASN A 94 -8.81 13.71 -4.88
N LEU A 95 -7.89 12.97 -5.51
CA LEU A 95 -7.24 11.83 -4.87
C LEU A 95 -6.46 12.25 -3.61
N MET A 96 -5.65 13.31 -3.71
CA MET A 96 -4.85 13.79 -2.57
C MET A 96 -5.74 14.27 -1.42
N ARG A 97 -6.80 15.03 -1.70
CA ARG A 97 -7.79 15.45 -0.68
C ARG A 97 -8.44 14.26 0.04
N GLU A 98 -8.72 13.18 -0.69
CA GLU A 98 -9.26 11.97 -0.08
C GLU A 98 -8.24 11.30 0.85
N MET A 99 -6.96 11.26 0.45
CA MET A 99 -5.90 10.70 1.29
C MET A 99 -5.66 11.54 2.56
N GLU A 100 -5.66 12.87 2.43
CA GLU A 100 -5.59 13.80 3.56
C GLU A 100 -6.77 13.59 4.53
N LYS A 101 -7.98 13.41 4.00
CA LYS A 101 -9.17 13.14 4.81
C LYS A 101 -9.03 11.84 5.58
N ILE A 102 -8.63 10.74 4.93
CA ILE A 102 -8.39 9.45 5.60
C ILE A 102 -7.36 9.65 6.72
N CYS A 103 -6.19 10.24 6.41
CA CYS A 103 -5.13 10.46 7.40
C CYS A 103 -5.59 11.27 8.61
N ARG A 104 -6.38 12.33 8.39
CA ARG A 104 -6.93 13.17 9.46
C ARG A 104 -7.90 12.40 10.36
N VAL A 105 -8.77 11.57 9.76
CA VAL A 105 -9.82 10.84 10.48
C VAL A 105 -9.23 9.68 11.27
N VAL A 106 -8.36 8.87 10.65
CA VAL A 106 -7.90 7.61 11.25
C VAL A 106 -6.54 7.69 11.94
N LYS A 107 -5.75 8.75 11.68
CA LYS A 107 -4.41 8.99 12.23
C LYS A 107 -3.50 7.74 12.14
N PRO A 108 -3.14 7.29 10.92
CA PRO A 108 -2.38 6.07 10.72
C PRO A 108 -1.01 6.11 11.42
N ASP A 109 -0.64 5.01 12.08
CA ASP A 109 0.69 4.84 12.68
C ASP A 109 1.80 4.81 11.62
N ILE A 110 1.51 4.20 10.46
CA ILE A 110 2.45 4.08 9.33
C ILE A 110 1.73 4.39 8.01
N LYS A 111 2.36 5.24 7.20
CA LYS A 111 1.89 5.70 5.89
C LYS A 111 2.81 5.17 4.78
N LEU A 112 2.35 4.16 4.03
CA LEU A 112 3.16 3.52 3.00
C LEU A 112 2.76 3.95 1.59
N PHE A 113 3.74 4.35 0.79
CA PHE A 113 3.59 4.50 -0.66
C PHE A 113 3.90 3.18 -1.36
N VAL A 114 3.05 2.77 -2.30
CA VAL A 114 3.25 1.59 -3.14
C VAL A 114 3.36 2.04 -4.60
N GLY A 115 4.53 1.83 -5.20
CA GLY A 115 4.87 2.17 -6.59
C GLY A 115 5.38 0.96 -7.37
N GLU A 116 5.49 1.07 -8.68
CA GLU A 116 6.15 0.05 -9.51
C GLU A 116 7.63 0.41 -9.69
N SER A 117 8.53 -0.57 -9.61
CA SER A 117 9.96 -0.34 -9.84
C SER A 117 10.27 -0.01 -11.31
N ILE A 118 9.50 -0.56 -12.25
CA ILE A 118 9.76 -0.43 -13.69
C ILE A 118 9.42 0.95 -14.28
N ILE A 119 8.60 1.76 -13.60
CA ILE A 119 8.11 3.05 -14.15
C ILE A 119 9.01 4.25 -13.84
N GLY A 120 10.23 4.01 -13.31
CA GLY A 120 11.29 5.03 -13.24
C GLY A 120 10.86 6.35 -12.59
N ASN A 121 10.96 7.43 -13.36
CA ASN A 121 10.67 8.80 -12.91
C ASN A 121 9.20 9.01 -12.50
N ASP A 122 8.25 8.28 -13.10
CA ASP A 122 6.83 8.43 -12.76
C ASP A 122 6.57 8.00 -11.30
N ALA A 123 7.24 6.94 -10.84
CA ALA A 123 7.15 6.50 -9.45
C ALA A 123 7.72 7.57 -8.50
N VAL A 124 8.79 8.26 -8.91
CA VAL A 124 9.42 9.33 -8.13
C VAL A 124 8.49 10.52 -7.97
N GLU A 125 7.87 10.99 -9.06
CA GLU A 125 6.93 12.11 -9.03
C GLU A 125 5.68 11.80 -8.21
N GLN A 126 5.16 10.58 -8.33
CA GLN A 126 4.02 10.14 -7.54
C GLN A 126 4.36 10.06 -6.05
N ALA A 127 5.49 9.44 -5.70
CA ALA A 127 5.92 9.33 -4.32
C ALA A 127 6.14 10.71 -3.69
N LYS A 128 6.74 11.64 -4.45
CA LYS A 128 6.88 13.05 -4.05
C LYS A 128 5.51 13.70 -3.78
N ALA A 129 4.57 13.59 -4.72
CA ALA A 129 3.24 14.18 -4.57
C ALA A 129 2.46 13.62 -3.35
N PHE A 130 2.51 12.31 -3.11
CA PHE A 130 1.91 11.72 -1.91
C PHE A 130 2.63 12.15 -0.64
N ASN A 131 3.97 12.22 -0.66
CA ASN A 131 4.73 12.67 0.51
C ASN A 131 4.45 14.14 0.87
N GLU A 132 4.31 15.01 -0.13
CA GLU A 132 3.93 16.41 0.08
C GLU A 132 2.51 16.55 0.64
N ALA A 133 1.55 15.73 0.16
CA ALA A 133 0.16 15.82 0.58
C ALA A 133 -0.10 15.24 1.98
N VAL A 134 0.44 14.04 2.28
CA VAL A 134 0.07 13.31 3.50
C VAL A 134 1.26 12.92 4.38
N GLY A 135 2.49 13.13 3.92
CA GLY A 135 3.71 12.62 4.54
C GLY A 135 3.74 11.09 4.51
N ILE A 136 4.68 10.49 3.77
CA ILE A 136 4.84 9.02 3.81
C ILE A 136 5.95 8.66 4.79
N ASP A 137 5.86 7.48 5.40
CA ASP A 137 6.84 6.94 6.35
C ASP A 137 7.76 5.92 5.69
N GLY A 138 7.29 5.27 4.61
CA GLY A 138 8.08 4.28 3.88
C GLY A 138 7.50 3.96 2.50
N ILE A 139 8.31 3.26 1.71
CA ILE A 139 8.02 2.92 0.32
C ILE A 139 8.05 1.40 0.14
N ILE A 140 7.14 0.89 -0.68
CA ILE A 140 7.16 -0.48 -1.21
C ILE A 140 7.18 -0.38 -2.74
N LEU A 141 8.12 -1.08 -3.37
CA LEU A 141 8.21 -1.14 -4.83
C LEU A 141 7.80 -2.53 -5.32
N THR A 142 6.83 -2.59 -6.22
CA THR A 142 6.34 -3.83 -6.82
C THR A 142 6.99 -4.07 -8.18
N LYS A 143 6.92 -5.32 -8.67
CA LYS A 143 7.53 -5.77 -9.94
C LYS A 143 9.05 -5.63 -9.96
N ALA A 144 9.68 -5.74 -8.78
CA ALA A 144 11.13 -5.62 -8.64
C ALA A 144 11.90 -6.81 -9.27
N ASP A 145 11.21 -7.91 -9.54
CA ASP A 145 11.72 -9.08 -10.26
C ASP A 145 12.02 -8.82 -11.74
N VAL A 146 11.36 -7.82 -12.34
CA VAL A 146 11.53 -7.43 -13.74
C VAL A 146 12.23 -6.08 -13.90
N ASP A 147 12.70 -5.47 -12.81
CA ASP A 147 13.51 -4.25 -12.86
C ASP A 147 15.00 -4.61 -12.95
N GLU A 148 15.53 -4.51 -14.17
CA GLU A 148 16.94 -4.78 -14.47
C GLU A 148 17.88 -3.66 -14.01
N LYS A 149 17.38 -2.44 -13.75
CA LYS A 149 18.22 -1.25 -13.59
C LYS A 149 18.29 -0.73 -12.16
N GLY A 150 17.27 -0.98 -11.33
CA GLY A 150 17.23 -0.53 -9.92
C GLY A 150 17.20 0.99 -9.72
N GLY A 151 17.21 1.79 -10.79
CA GLY A 151 17.31 3.25 -10.74
C GLY A 151 16.10 3.93 -10.10
N ALA A 152 14.91 3.34 -10.23
CA ALA A 152 13.71 3.83 -9.57
C ALA A 152 13.82 3.72 -8.04
N ALA A 153 14.38 2.61 -7.54
CA ALA A 153 14.58 2.39 -6.11
C ALA A 153 15.53 3.44 -5.49
N LEU A 154 16.66 3.68 -6.15
CA LEU A 154 17.59 4.72 -5.68
C LEU A 154 16.94 6.10 -5.70
N SER A 155 16.29 6.46 -6.81
CA SER A 155 15.73 7.80 -7.02
C SER A 155 14.56 8.09 -6.09
N VAL A 156 13.64 7.15 -5.89
CA VAL A 156 12.45 7.37 -5.06
C VAL A 156 12.83 7.58 -3.60
N SER A 157 13.80 6.80 -3.09
CA SER A 157 14.27 6.94 -1.71
C SER A 157 15.01 8.26 -1.52
N TYR A 158 15.90 8.62 -2.46
CA TYR A 158 16.65 9.87 -2.41
C TYR A 158 15.74 11.11 -2.47
N VAL A 159 14.80 11.16 -3.40
CA VAL A 159 13.92 12.33 -3.60
C VAL A 159 12.93 12.52 -2.47
N THR A 160 12.36 11.44 -1.94
CA THR A 160 11.39 11.52 -0.83
C THR A 160 12.07 11.65 0.53
N GLY A 161 13.34 11.23 0.64
CA GLY A 161 14.04 11.06 1.91
C GLY A 161 13.47 9.92 2.76
N LYS A 162 12.72 8.99 2.15
CA LYS A 162 12.00 7.91 2.85
C LYS A 162 12.61 6.54 2.54
N PRO A 163 12.64 5.62 3.51
CA PRO A 163 13.21 4.30 3.30
C PRO A 163 12.31 3.45 2.40
N ILE A 164 12.92 2.62 1.57
CA ILE A 164 12.25 1.48 0.96
C ILE A 164 12.25 0.37 2.01
N LEU A 165 11.06 -0.15 2.32
CA LEU A 165 10.89 -1.20 3.33
C LEU A 165 10.86 -2.57 2.68
N PHE A 166 10.16 -2.70 1.56
CA PHE A 166 9.94 -3.98 0.89
C PHE A 166 9.97 -3.87 -0.63
N LEU A 167 10.31 -4.99 -1.27
CA LEU A 167 10.24 -5.22 -2.70
C LEU A 167 9.25 -6.35 -2.99
N GLY A 168 8.27 -6.10 -3.84
CA GLY A 168 7.40 -7.13 -4.40
C GLY A 168 8.06 -7.78 -5.60
N THR A 169 8.43 -9.06 -5.49
CA THR A 169 9.28 -9.80 -6.44
C THR A 169 8.54 -10.92 -7.18
N GLY A 170 7.21 -10.84 -7.25
CA GLY A 170 6.40 -11.88 -7.89
C GLY A 170 4.91 -11.79 -7.57
N GLN A 171 4.18 -12.88 -7.78
CA GLN A 171 2.72 -12.94 -7.68
C GLN A 171 2.22 -13.69 -6.45
N LYS A 172 3.04 -14.52 -5.80
CA LYS A 172 2.65 -15.26 -4.59
C LYS A 172 2.61 -14.33 -3.38
N TYR A 173 1.90 -14.74 -2.34
CA TYR A 173 1.86 -13.99 -1.08
C TYR A 173 3.23 -13.85 -0.41
N SER A 174 4.09 -14.86 -0.59
CA SER A 174 5.48 -14.88 -0.11
C SER A 174 6.42 -13.94 -0.87
N ASP A 175 6.03 -13.43 -2.03
CA ASP A 175 6.91 -12.67 -2.92
C ASP A 175 6.91 -11.18 -2.51
N LEU A 176 7.21 -10.94 -1.23
CA LEU A 176 7.42 -9.63 -0.61
C LEU A 176 8.67 -9.72 0.26
N GLU A 177 9.77 -9.19 -0.24
CA GLU A 177 11.08 -9.28 0.41
C GLU A 177 11.43 -7.98 1.12
N PRO A 178 12.01 -8.03 2.33
CA PRO A 178 12.62 -6.86 2.94
C PRO A 178 13.67 -6.25 2.00
N PHE A 179 13.68 -4.93 1.89
CA PHE A 179 14.67 -4.23 1.07
C PHE A 179 16.07 -4.41 1.66
N ASP A 180 17.02 -4.80 0.81
CA ASP A 180 18.44 -4.92 1.15
C ASP A 180 19.26 -4.04 0.21
N SER A 181 19.82 -2.96 0.77
CA SER A 181 20.63 -2.03 0.00
C SER A 181 21.90 -2.66 -0.57
N LYS A 182 22.45 -3.70 0.06
CA LYS A 182 23.66 -4.38 -0.44
C LYS A 182 23.35 -5.13 -1.74
N LYS A 183 22.25 -5.88 -1.77
CA LYS A 183 21.78 -6.56 -2.98
C LYS A 183 21.51 -5.59 -4.13
N LEU A 184 20.98 -4.40 -3.82
CA LEU A 184 20.79 -3.37 -4.84
C LEU A 184 22.12 -2.85 -5.39
N LEU A 185 23.09 -2.57 -4.51
CA LEU A 185 24.42 -2.09 -4.93
C LEU A 185 25.13 -3.14 -5.78
N GLU A 186 25.10 -4.42 -5.38
CA GLU A 186 25.66 -5.52 -6.18
C GLU A 186 25.08 -5.54 -7.60
N LYS A 187 23.75 -5.44 -7.74
CA LYS A 187 23.09 -5.38 -9.05
C LYS A 187 23.44 -4.16 -9.90
N ILE A 188 23.75 -3.01 -9.29
CA ILE A 188 24.08 -1.77 -10.03
C ILE A 188 25.52 -1.80 -10.54
N PHE A 189 26.42 -2.53 -9.87
CA PHE A 189 27.85 -2.57 -10.19
C PHE A 189 28.31 -3.86 -10.91
N GLU A 190 27.40 -4.80 -11.17
CA GLU A 190 27.57 -5.89 -12.17
C GLU A 190 27.34 -5.37 -13.60
#